data_AF-A0A8H9MJN9-F1
#
_entry.id   AF-A0A8H9MJN9-F1
#
_cell.length_a   1.000
_cell.length_b   1.000
_cell.length_c   1.000
_cell.angle_alpha   90.00
_cell.angle_beta   90.00
_cell.angle_gamma   90.00
#
_symmetry.space_group_name_H-M   'P 1'
#
loop_
_entity.id
_entity.type
_entity.pdbx_description
1 polymer ?
#
loop_
_entity_poly.entity_id
_entity_poly.type
_entity_poly.pdbx_seq_one_letter_code
_entity_poly.pdbx_strand_id
1 'polypeptide(L)'
;MARIVWAVLALVLAVTAAAAQESGDGQFCVRGFEDRNANLTRDAGEPLLTSGMAADLLDESGIVVASALLAESPTAAQGVICFQFLPPGQYSIQVTAAEYVATTPDTMTVTLRGGELPAVLEFGAQNIVDAHPQPSEAAAEESPQWPRLLTAAVGALIALVVMQALGLVIYLLRFRRRKPAKPSVSQTGQFKRPLT
;
A
#
# COMPACT_ATOMS: atom_id res chain seq x y z
N MET A 1 58.38 -33.69 -39.16
CA MET A 1 57.85 -34.03 -37.82
C MET A 1 57.78 -32.80 -36.91
N ALA A 2 58.88 -32.07 -36.67
CA ALA A 2 58.90 -30.88 -35.80
C ALA A 2 57.93 -29.73 -36.21
N ARG A 3 57.74 -29.50 -37.52
CA ARG A 3 56.83 -28.46 -38.03
C ARG A 3 55.35 -28.72 -37.73
N ILE A 4 54.94 -29.98 -37.62
CA ILE A 4 53.55 -30.37 -37.34
C ILE A 4 53.27 -30.25 -35.84
N VAL A 5 54.24 -30.60 -35.00
CA VAL A 5 54.14 -30.46 -33.54
C VAL A 5 54.00 -28.99 -33.12
N TRP A 6 54.76 -28.07 -33.73
CA TRP A 6 54.63 -26.64 -33.47
C TRP A 6 53.30 -26.06 -33.96
N ALA A 7 52.78 -26.53 -35.09
CA ALA A 7 51.48 -26.10 -35.61
C ALA A 7 50.31 -26.58 -34.73
N VAL A 8 50.38 -27.82 -34.23
CA VAL A 8 49.38 -28.36 -33.30
C VAL A 8 49.48 -27.69 -31.94
N LEU A 9 50.69 -27.42 -31.42
CA LEU A 9 50.88 -26.70 -30.16
C LEU A 9 50.39 -25.25 -30.24
N ALA A 10 50.64 -24.56 -31.36
CA ALA A 10 50.14 -23.20 -31.59
C ALA A 10 48.62 -23.17 -31.76
N LEU A 11 48.03 -24.20 -32.39
CA LEU A 11 46.58 -24.32 -32.51
C LEU A 11 45.93 -24.61 -31.14
N VAL A 12 46.53 -25.47 -30.32
CA VAL A 12 46.04 -25.75 -28.95
C VAL A 12 46.19 -24.52 -28.04
N LEU A 13 47.28 -23.75 -28.15
CA LEU A 13 47.45 -22.47 -27.41
C LEU A 13 46.48 -21.38 -27.89
N ALA A 14 46.13 -21.35 -29.19
CA ALA A 14 45.17 -20.40 -29.72
C ALA A 14 43.72 -20.74 -29.29
N VAL A 15 43.38 -22.03 -29.16
CA VAL A 15 42.05 -22.47 -28.72
C VAL A 15 41.79 -22.12 -27.24
N THR A 16 42.82 -22.06 -26.39
CA THR A 16 42.64 -21.63 -24.98
C THR A 16 42.45 -20.13 -24.78
N ALA A 17 42.85 -19.30 -25.76
CA ALA A 17 42.71 -17.84 -25.66
C ALA A 17 41.37 -17.30 -26.18
N ALA A 18 40.52 -18.18 -26.74
CA ALA A 18 39.23 -17.82 -27.34
C ALA A 18 38.04 -17.97 -26.38
N ALA A 19 38.25 -18.35 -25.12
CA ALA A 19 37.28 -18.05 -24.06
C ALA A 19 37.34 -16.54 -23.82
N ALA A 20 36.63 -15.83 -24.69
CA ALA A 20 36.55 -14.41 -24.77
C ALA A 20 36.38 -13.81 -23.38
N GLN A 21 37.27 -12.88 -23.04
CA GLN A 21 36.89 -11.75 -22.23
C GLN A 21 35.85 -10.99 -23.07
N GLU A 22 34.58 -11.45 -23.03
CA GLU A 22 33.45 -10.60 -23.39
C GLU A 22 33.61 -9.39 -22.49
N SER A 23 34.06 -8.28 -23.08
CA SER A 23 34.03 -6.99 -22.44
C SER A 23 32.56 -6.71 -22.17
N GLY A 24 32.08 -7.14 -21.01
CA GLY A 24 30.77 -6.81 -20.53
C GLY A 24 30.70 -5.29 -20.51
N ASP A 25 29.81 -4.72 -21.30
CA ASP A 25 29.39 -3.33 -21.13
C ASP A 25 28.09 -3.25 -20.32
N GLY A 26 27.55 -4.41 -19.92
CA GLY A 26 26.33 -4.51 -19.14
C GLY A 26 26.49 -3.88 -17.77
N GLN A 27 25.48 -3.10 -17.40
CA GLN A 27 25.35 -2.50 -16.08
C GLN A 27 23.99 -2.88 -15.50
N PHE A 28 24.03 -3.41 -14.26
CA PHE A 28 22.84 -3.72 -13.49
C PHE A 28 22.90 -2.98 -12.16
N CYS A 29 21.97 -2.06 -11.96
CA CYS A 29 21.85 -1.25 -10.76
C CYS A 29 20.53 -1.53 -10.03
N VAL A 30 20.57 -1.37 -8.72
CA VAL A 30 19.39 -1.37 -7.85
C VAL A 30 19.38 -0.09 -7.02
N ARG A 31 18.22 0.57 -6.96
CA ARG A 31 17.97 1.78 -6.17
C ARG A 31 17.00 1.50 -5.04
N GLY A 32 17.47 1.66 -3.81
CA GLY A 32 16.63 1.55 -2.62
C GLY A 32 15.91 2.86 -2.28
N PHE A 33 14.63 2.80 -1.96
CA PHE A 33 13.86 3.92 -1.39
C PHE A 33 13.01 3.47 -0.20
N GLU A 34 12.70 4.43 0.67
CA GLU A 34 11.82 4.20 1.82
C GLU A 34 10.36 4.30 1.39
N ASP A 35 9.69 3.16 1.24
CA ASP A 35 8.29 3.04 0.81
C ASP A 35 7.35 3.24 2.02
N ARG A 36 7.12 4.51 2.39
CA ARG A 36 6.44 4.87 3.65
C ARG A 36 4.95 4.52 3.63
N ASN A 37 4.35 4.45 2.46
CA ASN A 37 2.92 4.18 2.28
C ASN A 37 2.62 2.76 1.78
N ALA A 38 3.65 1.92 1.60
CA ALA A 38 3.56 0.53 1.16
C ALA A 38 3.00 0.34 -0.26
N ASN A 39 3.09 1.35 -1.13
CA ASN A 39 2.44 1.31 -2.44
C ASN A 39 3.31 0.72 -3.55
N LEU A 40 4.51 0.23 -3.21
CA LEU A 40 5.46 -0.41 -4.14
C LEU A 40 6.04 0.52 -5.20
N THR A 41 5.78 1.82 -5.11
CA THR A 41 6.22 2.82 -6.08
C THR A 41 6.86 4.00 -5.38
N ARG A 42 7.92 4.54 -5.97
CA ARG A 42 8.59 5.67 -5.35
C ARG A 42 7.79 6.97 -5.52
N ASP A 43 7.29 7.51 -4.41
CA ASP A 43 6.54 8.75 -4.39
C ASP A 43 7.38 10.01 -4.14
N ALA A 44 6.80 11.16 -4.45
CA ALA A 44 7.39 12.44 -4.12
C ALA A 44 7.42 12.66 -2.60
N GLY A 45 8.63 12.76 -2.04
CA GLY A 45 8.84 12.94 -0.59
C GLY A 45 9.35 11.69 0.12
N GLU A 46 9.39 10.55 -0.57
CA GLU A 46 10.04 9.35 -0.06
C GLU A 46 11.57 9.44 -0.22
N PRO A 47 12.33 9.37 0.88
CA PRO A 47 13.77 9.44 0.82
C PRO A 47 14.36 8.16 0.23
N LEU A 48 15.56 8.29 -0.32
CA LEU A 48 16.35 7.15 -0.79
C LEU A 48 17.01 6.48 0.43
N LEU A 49 17.15 5.16 0.36
CA LEU A 49 17.95 4.44 1.35
C LEU A 49 19.40 4.84 1.14
N THR A 50 20.14 5.19 2.19
CA THR A 50 21.57 5.55 2.09
C THR A 50 22.47 4.54 2.81
N SER A 51 21.87 3.65 3.60
CA SER A 51 22.55 2.60 4.36
C SER A 51 21.59 1.45 4.66
N GLY A 52 22.09 0.37 5.28
CA GLY A 52 21.26 -0.76 5.69
C GLY A 52 20.80 -1.68 4.57
N MET A 53 21.22 -1.44 3.32
CA MET A 53 20.92 -2.24 2.13
C MET A 53 22.20 -2.93 1.60
N ALA A 54 22.08 -4.21 1.27
CA ALA A 54 23.09 -5.02 0.59
C ALA A 54 22.48 -5.65 -0.67
N ALA A 55 23.28 -5.87 -1.70
CA ALA A 55 22.85 -6.53 -2.92
C ALA A 55 23.85 -7.63 -3.30
N ASP A 56 23.31 -8.81 -3.57
CA ASP A 56 24.03 -9.95 -4.12
C ASP A 56 23.60 -10.14 -5.57
N LEU A 57 24.57 -10.22 -6.47
CA LEU A 57 24.35 -10.49 -7.89
C LEU A 57 24.57 -11.98 -8.14
N LEU A 58 23.54 -12.64 -8.65
CA LEU A 58 23.50 -14.04 -9.03
C LEU A 58 23.51 -14.18 -10.55
N ASP A 59 24.18 -15.21 -11.05
CA ASP A 59 24.13 -15.61 -12.46
C ASP A 59 22.89 -16.47 -12.79
N GLU A 60 22.78 -16.92 -14.05
CA GLU A 60 21.71 -17.81 -14.53
C GLU A 60 21.62 -19.14 -13.75
N SER A 61 22.75 -19.60 -13.18
CA SER A 61 22.80 -20.82 -12.37
C SER A 61 22.44 -20.58 -10.89
N GLY A 62 22.15 -19.33 -10.50
CA GLY A 62 21.87 -18.94 -9.12
C GLY A 62 23.11 -18.85 -8.24
N ILE A 63 24.31 -18.75 -8.82
CA ILE A 63 25.56 -18.58 -8.08
C ILE A 63 25.84 -17.08 -7.89
N VAL A 64 26.18 -16.70 -6.66
CA VAL A 64 26.60 -15.32 -6.35
C VAL A 64 27.94 -15.05 -7.03
N VAL A 65 27.94 -14.15 -8.01
CA VAL A 65 29.13 -13.71 -8.76
C VAL A 65 29.71 -12.41 -8.22
N ALA A 66 28.90 -11.59 -7.54
CA ALA A 66 29.35 -10.36 -6.88
C ALA A 66 28.41 -9.99 -5.72
N SER A 67 28.96 -9.30 -4.71
CA SER A 67 28.20 -8.76 -3.59
C SER A 67 28.65 -7.33 -3.32
N ALA A 68 27.73 -6.45 -2.94
CA ALA A 68 28.04 -5.07 -2.62
C ALA A 68 27.15 -4.55 -1.48
N LEU A 69 27.74 -3.74 -0.61
CA LEU A 69 27.04 -3.03 0.45
C LEU A 69 26.77 -1.58 0.01
N LEU A 70 25.56 -1.08 0.26
CA LEU A 70 25.21 0.30 -0.11
C LEU A 70 26.12 1.31 0.58
N ALA A 71 26.50 1.06 1.83
CA ALA A 71 27.38 1.95 2.59
C ALA A 71 28.80 2.08 1.98
N GLU A 72 29.24 1.10 1.20
CA GLU A 72 30.55 1.09 0.53
C GLU A 72 30.46 1.55 -0.94
N SER A 73 29.24 1.71 -1.45
CA SER A 73 29.00 2.14 -2.82
C SER A 73 29.33 3.63 -3.01
N PRO A 74 30.04 4.04 -4.08
CA PRO A 74 30.25 5.45 -4.38
C PRO A 74 28.93 6.20 -4.67
N THR A 75 27.86 5.48 -5.00
CA THR A 75 26.51 6.00 -5.23
C THR A 75 25.59 5.86 -4.02
N ALA A 76 26.14 5.64 -2.82
CA ALA A 76 25.38 5.56 -1.57
C ALA A 76 24.48 6.77 -1.32
N ALA A 77 24.95 7.98 -1.67
CA ALA A 77 24.17 9.22 -1.55
C ALA A 77 22.90 9.25 -2.43
N GLN A 78 22.87 8.41 -3.46
CA GLN A 78 21.72 8.25 -4.37
C GLN A 78 20.92 6.98 -4.05
N GLY A 79 21.32 6.21 -3.03
CA GLY A 79 20.72 4.94 -2.69
C GLY A 79 20.86 3.85 -3.74
N VAL A 80 21.89 3.95 -4.58
CA VAL A 80 22.09 3.02 -5.70
C VAL A 80 23.31 2.14 -5.45
N ILE A 81 23.17 0.85 -5.76
CA ILE A 81 24.27 -0.10 -5.96
C ILE A 81 24.29 -0.48 -7.43
N CYS A 82 25.46 -0.42 -8.08
CA CYS A 82 25.63 -0.76 -9.49
C CYS A 82 26.74 -1.79 -9.68
N PHE A 83 26.41 -2.88 -10.38
CA PHE A 83 27.35 -3.84 -10.92
C PHE A 83 27.65 -3.48 -12.37
N GLN A 84 28.93 -3.38 -12.71
CA GLN A 84 29.41 -2.99 -14.03
C GLN A 84 30.23 -4.12 -14.64
N PHE A 85 30.52 -3.99 -15.92
CA PHE A 85 31.33 -4.94 -16.68
C PHE A 85 30.74 -6.35 -16.76
N LEU A 86 29.41 -6.44 -16.76
CA LEU A 86 28.70 -7.72 -16.84
C LEU A 86 28.60 -8.19 -18.30
N PRO A 87 29.10 -9.38 -18.64
CA PRO A 87 28.85 -9.99 -19.94
C PRO A 87 27.34 -10.12 -20.20
N PRO A 88 26.90 -10.06 -21.47
CA PRO A 88 25.50 -10.28 -21.80
C PRO A 88 25.02 -11.65 -21.29
N GLY A 89 23.87 -11.69 -20.63
CA GLY A 89 23.39 -12.87 -19.93
C GLY A 89 22.20 -12.59 -19.03
N GLN A 90 21.66 -13.63 -18.40
CA GLN A 90 20.62 -13.50 -17.38
C GLN A 90 21.26 -13.37 -16.00
N TYR A 91 20.85 -12.36 -15.25
CA TYR A 91 21.31 -12.11 -13.89
C TYR A 91 20.12 -11.84 -12.96
N SER A 92 20.28 -12.21 -11.69
CA SER A 92 19.34 -11.86 -10.64
C SER A 92 20.04 -11.07 -9.54
N ILE A 93 19.42 -10.00 -9.05
CA ILE A 93 19.89 -9.31 -7.84
C ILE A 93 18.99 -9.72 -6.69
N GLN A 94 19.61 -10.17 -5.60
CA GLN A 94 18.98 -10.39 -4.31
C GLN A 94 19.36 -9.24 -3.38
N VAL A 95 18.36 -8.50 -2.90
CA VAL A 95 18.53 -7.35 -2.00
C VAL A 95 18.19 -7.77 -0.59
N THR A 96 19.09 -7.49 0.34
CA THR A 96 18.86 -7.69 1.77
C THR A 96 18.92 -6.34 2.49
N ALA A 97 17.89 -6.03 3.28
CA ALA A 97 17.89 -4.84 4.12
C ALA A 97 17.82 -5.22 5.60
N ALA A 98 18.79 -4.77 6.41
CA ALA A 98 18.89 -5.16 7.82
C ALA A 98 17.98 -4.32 8.74
N GLU A 99 17.78 -3.04 8.40
CA GLU A 99 17.01 -2.07 9.18
C GLU A 99 15.62 -1.80 8.60
N TYR A 100 15.31 -2.44 7.47
CA TYR A 100 14.09 -2.22 6.70
C TYR A 100 13.41 -3.55 6.34
N VAL A 101 12.08 -3.52 6.23
CA VAL A 101 11.24 -4.61 5.73
C VAL A 101 10.95 -4.34 4.26
N ALA A 102 11.34 -5.26 3.38
CA ALA A 102 11.08 -5.14 1.94
C ALA A 102 9.57 -5.10 1.66
N THR A 103 9.11 -4.11 0.89
CA THR A 103 7.74 -4.06 0.36
C THR A 103 7.68 -4.60 -1.07
N THR A 104 8.74 -4.36 -1.86
CA THR A 104 8.94 -4.95 -3.19
C THR A 104 9.61 -6.33 -3.12
N PRO A 105 9.58 -7.13 -4.20
CA PRO A 105 10.35 -8.38 -4.27
C PRO A 105 11.82 -8.16 -3.92
N ASP A 106 12.36 -9.01 -3.06
CA ASP A 106 13.77 -9.02 -2.66
C ASP A 106 14.68 -9.56 -3.77
N THR A 107 14.14 -10.37 -4.68
CA THR A 107 14.85 -10.94 -5.82
C THR A 107 14.27 -10.42 -7.12
N MET A 108 15.12 -9.87 -7.98
CA MET A 108 14.72 -9.36 -9.29
C MET A 108 15.66 -9.84 -10.38
N THR A 109 15.09 -10.35 -11.48
CA THR A 109 15.85 -10.91 -12.61
C THR A 109 15.80 -10.00 -13.81
N VAL A 110 16.94 -9.81 -14.47
CA VAL A 110 17.05 -9.06 -15.73
C VAL A 110 17.90 -9.82 -16.73
N THR A 111 17.55 -9.71 -18.01
CA THR A 111 18.40 -10.19 -19.11
C THR A 111 19.19 -9.00 -19.66
N LEU A 112 20.49 -8.99 -19.43
CA LEU A 112 21.40 -7.99 -19.97
C LEU A 112 21.74 -8.33 -21.42
N ARG A 113 21.54 -7.38 -22.32
CA ARG A 113 22.01 -7.45 -23.71
C ARG A 113 23.14 -6.44 -23.88
N GLY A 114 24.14 -6.79 -24.70
CA GLY A 114 25.27 -5.90 -24.95
C GLY A 114 24.82 -4.57 -25.56
N GLY A 115 25.33 -3.46 -25.04
CA GLY A 115 25.02 -2.11 -25.51
C GLY A 115 23.68 -1.54 -25.06
N GLU A 116 22.98 -2.18 -24.11
CA GLU A 116 21.71 -1.68 -23.58
C GLU A 116 21.93 -0.61 -22.49
N LEU A 117 20.93 0.27 -22.32
CA LEU A 117 20.94 1.26 -21.23
C LEU A 117 21.02 0.54 -19.87
N PRO A 118 21.61 1.16 -18.83
CA PRO A 118 21.75 0.53 -17.53
C PRO A 118 20.38 0.13 -16.98
N ALA A 119 20.24 -1.16 -16.63
CA ALA A 119 19.04 -1.65 -15.97
C ALA A 119 19.05 -1.14 -14.52
N VAL A 120 18.21 -0.16 -14.20
CA VAL A 120 18.03 0.34 -12.83
C VAL A 120 16.70 -0.15 -12.31
N LEU A 121 16.74 -1.05 -11.32
CA LEU A 121 15.54 -1.52 -10.64
C LEU A 121 15.30 -0.75 -9.34
N GLU A 122 14.04 -0.61 -8.96
CA GLU A 122 13.65 0.08 -7.74
C GLU A 122 13.25 -0.94 -6.66
N PHE A 123 13.83 -0.78 -5.47
CA PHE A 123 13.57 -1.60 -4.30
C PHE A 123 12.95 -0.72 -3.20
N GLY A 124 11.70 -1.00 -2.85
CA GLY A 124 10.97 -0.34 -1.78
C GLY A 124 11.12 -1.10 -0.46
N ALA A 125 11.37 -0.37 0.63
CA ALA A 125 11.41 -0.95 1.96
C ALA A 125 10.91 0.02 3.03
N GLN A 126 10.32 -0.51 4.11
CA GLN A 126 9.84 0.26 5.26
C GLN A 126 10.79 0.13 6.44
N ASN A 127 11.08 1.24 7.13
CA ASN A 127 11.87 1.17 8.36
C ASN A 127 11.17 0.26 9.38
N ILE A 128 11.88 -0.65 10.03
CA ILE A 128 11.28 -1.59 11.01
C ILE A 128 10.54 -0.84 12.14
N VAL A 129 10.96 0.38 12.49
CA VAL A 129 10.33 1.21 13.53
C VAL A 129 9.01 1.83 13.02
N ASP A 130 8.97 2.26 11.76
CA ASP A 130 7.81 2.88 11.12
C ASP A 130 6.86 1.88 10.47
N ALA A 131 7.32 0.64 10.24
CA ALA A 131 6.52 -0.52 9.84
C ALA A 131 5.50 -0.96 10.92
N HIS A 132 5.35 -0.17 11.99
CA HIS A 132 4.06 -0.04 12.66
C HIS A 132 2.99 -0.01 11.57
N PRO A 133 1.85 -0.73 11.72
CA PRO A 133 0.81 -0.72 10.71
C PRO A 133 0.25 0.69 10.60
N GLN A 134 0.89 1.51 9.77
CA GLN A 134 0.37 2.77 9.30
C GLN A 134 -0.82 2.33 8.47
N PRO A 135 -2.05 2.70 8.85
CA PRO A 135 -3.20 2.45 8.01
C PRO A 135 -2.86 3.06 6.65
N SER A 136 -2.66 2.22 5.65
CA SER A 136 -2.33 2.65 4.30
C SER A 136 -3.41 3.65 3.87
N GLU A 137 -3.07 4.93 3.72
CA GLU A 137 -3.95 5.92 3.11
C GLU A 137 -4.28 5.56 1.64
N ALA A 138 -3.65 4.52 1.08
CA ALA A 138 -3.97 3.91 -0.22
C ALA A 138 -5.16 2.95 -0.20
N ALA A 139 -5.76 2.69 0.97
CA ALA A 139 -7.06 2.07 1.08
C ALA A 139 -7.83 2.74 2.21
N ALA A 140 -8.12 4.04 2.04
CA ALA A 140 -9.46 4.48 2.40
C ALA A 140 -10.44 3.66 1.53
N GLU A 141 -10.67 2.40 1.89
CA GLU A 141 -11.99 1.85 1.79
C GLU A 141 -12.86 2.84 2.57
N GLU A 142 -13.42 3.81 1.86
CA GLU A 142 -14.65 4.47 2.29
C GLU A 142 -15.66 3.34 2.48
N SER A 143 -15.57 2.62 3.60
CA SER A 143 -16.67 1.81 4.09
C SER A 143 -17.79 2.84 4.19
N PRO A 144 -18.75 2.80 3.27
CA PRO A 144 -19.55 3.98 3.03
C PRO A 144 -20.33 4.14 4.32
N GLN A 145 -20.20 5.27 5.01
CA GLN A 145 -20.66 5.39 6.41
C GLN A 145 -22.20 5.38 6.52
N TRP A 146 -22.90 5.32 5.38
CA TRP A 146 -24.35 5.35 5.27
C TRP A 146 -25.07 4.19 5.98
N PRO A 147 -24.55 2.95 6.16
CA PRO A 147 -25.22 1.92 6.97
C PRO A 147 -25.38 2.35 8.43
N ARG A 148 -24.39 3.09 8.98
CA ARG A 148 -24.49 3.64 10.35
C ARG A 148 -25.46 4.80 10.43
N LEU A 149 -25.45 5.68 9.43
CA LEU A 149 -26.42 6.79 9.36
C LEU A 149 -27.85 6.29 9.13
N LEU A 150 -28.05 5.26 8.31
CA LEU A 150 -29.37 4.64 8.08
C LEU A 150 -29.85 3.89 9.31
N THR A 151 -28.99 3.11 9.99
CA THR A 151 -29.39 2.42 11.23
C THR A 151 -29.74 3.42 12.34
N ALA A 152 -28.98 4.51 12.48
CA ALA A 152 -29.30 5.59 13.42
C ALA A 152 -30.61 6.32 13.04
N ALA A 153 -30.83 6.61 11.74
CA ALA A 153 -32.03 7.27 11.26
C ALA A 153 -33.29 6.40 11.43
N VAL A 154 -33.20 5.10 11.16
CA VAL A 154 -34.30 4.15 11.36
C VAL A 154 -34.64 4.01 12.85
N GLY A 155 -33.63 3.92 13.72
CA GLY A 155 -33.84 3.88 15.17
C GLY A 155 -34.55 5.13 15.70
N ALA A 156 -34.14 6.32 15.25
CA ALA A 156 -34.76 7.58 15.63
C ALA A 156 -36.22 7.68 15.16
N LEU A 157 -36.52 7.28 13.92
CA LEU A 157 -37.89 7.26 13.38
C LEU A 157 -38.82 6.35 14.19
N ILE A 158 -38.34 5.16 14.56
CA ILE A 158 -39.11 4.22 15.39
C ILE A 158 -39.41 4.83 16.77
N ALA A 159 -38.41 5.42 17.43
CA ALA A 159 -38.59 6.05 18.73
C ALA A 159 -39.63 7.18 18.68
N LEU A 160 -39.58 8.03 17.65
CA LEU A 160 -40.55 9.11 17.45
C LEU A 160 -41.98 8.57 17.26
N VAL A 161 -42.16 7.53 16.45
CA VAL A 161 -43.48 6.91 16.22
C VAL A 161 -44.04 6.30 17.51
N VAL A 162 -43.20 5.59 18.27
CA VAL A 162 -43.60 5.00 19.57
C VAL A 162 -44.03 6.09 20.55
N MET A 163 -43.28 7.19 20.64
CA MET A 163 -43.57 8.28 21.56
C MET A 163 -44.86 9.03 21.18
N GLN A 164 -45.12 9.22 19.89
CA GLN A 164 -46.38 9.79 19.37
C GLN A 164 -47.58 8.88 19.70
N ALA A 165 -47.44 7.56 19.51
CA ALA A 165 -48.50 6.60 19.81
C ALA A 165 -48.81 6.55 21.32
N LEU A 166 -47.78 6.55 22.17
CA LEU A 166 -47.92 6.63 23.63
C LEU A 166 -48.62 7.91 24.06
N GLY A 167 -48.23 9.06 23.48
CA GLY A 167 -48.90 10.34 23.71
C GLY A 167 -50.38 10.31 23.36
N LEU A 168 -50.74 9.73 22.21
CA LEU A 168 -52.12 9.57 21.78
C LEU A 168 -52.92 8.67 22.74
N VAL A 169 -52.36 7.54 23.16
CA VAL A 169 -53.01 6.62 24.10
C VAL A 169 -53.27 7.31 25.44
N ILE A 170 -52.28 8.00 25.99
CA ILE A 170 -52.43 8.76 27.24
C ILE A 170 -53.49 9.86 27.10
N TYR A 171 -53.48 10.58 25.98
CA TYR A 171 -54.48 11.61 25.68
C TYR A 171 -55.90 11.04 25.65
N LEU A 172 -56.11 9.92 24.95
CA LEU A 172 -57.41 9.26 24.86
C LEU A 172 -57.88 8.73 26.24
N LEU A 173 -56.97 8.22 27.06
CA LEU A 173 -57.31 7.72 28.41
C LEU A 173 -57.65 8.86 29.39
N ARG A 174 -56.91 9.97 29.35
CA ARG A 174 -57.06 11.09 30.31
C ARG A 174 -58.13 12.09 29.89
N PHE A 175 -58.18 12.45 28.61
CA PHE A 175 -58.96 13.60 28.15
C PHE A 175 -60.34 13.23 27.59
N ARG A 176 -60.48 12.02 27.01
CA ARG A 176 -61.77 11.55 26.47
C ARG A 176 -62.83 11.27 27.55
N ARG A 177 -62.45 11.24 28.83
CA ARG A 177 -63.36 11.08 29.98
C ARG A 177 -64.07 12.38 30.39
N ARG A 178 -63.65 13.54 29.87
CA ARG A 178 -64.36 14.81 30.13
C ARG A 178 -65.52 14.97 29.14
N LYS A 179 -66.69 14.42 29.47
CA LYS A 179 -67.94 14.80 28.78
C LYS A 179 -68.28 16.25 29.17
N PRO A 180 -68.63 17.15 28.23
CA PRO A 180 -69.08 18.49 28.58
C PRO A 180 -70.40 18.38 29.35
N ALA A 181 -70.50 19.07 30.50
CA ALA A 181 -71.73 19.17 31.26
C ALA A 181 -72.78 19.91 30.40
N LYS A 182 -73.99 19.34 30.30
CA LYS A 182 -75.11 20.01 29.60
C LYS A 182 -75.52 21.26 30.39
N PRO A 183 -75.66 22.43 29.76
CA PRO A 183 -76.21 23.59 30.44
C PRO A 183 -77.71 23.35 30.73
N SER A 184 -78.10 23.42 32.00
CA SER A 184 -79.51 23.41 32.40
C SER A 184 -80.12 24.78 32.09
N VAL A 185 -81.05 24.83 31.14
CA VAL A 185 -81.92 26.00 30.93
C VAL A 185 -82.87 26.10 32.12
N SER A 186 -82.74 27.16 32.93
CA SER A 186 -83.69 27.49 33.98
C SER A 186 -84.96 28.07 33.35
N GLN A 187 -86.03 27.26 33.26
CA GLN A 187 -87.38 27.79 33.18
C GLN A 187 -87.88 28.07 34.60
N THR A 188 -87.78 29.32 35.02
CA THR A 188 -88.49 29.85 36.20
C THR A 188 -88.79 31.31 35.87
N GLY A 189 -89.98 31.85 35.88
CA GLY A 189 -91.30 31.40 36.30
C GLY A 189 -92.13 32.69 36.30
N GLN A 190 -93.31 32.65 35.70
CA GLN A 190 -94.26 33.77 35.68
C GLN A 190 -94.41 34.39 37.07
N PHE A 191 -94.32 35.72 37.17
CA PHE A 191 -94.88 36.43 38.31
C PHE A 191 -95.91 37.47 37.85
N LYS A 192 -97.07 37.31 38.47
CA LYS A 192 -98.38 37.94 38.28
C LYS A 192 -98.31 39.44 38.64
N ARG A 193 -98.86 40.30 37.79
CA ARG A 193 -99.12 41.72 38.10
C ARG A 193 -100.28 41.82 39.09
N PRO A 194 -100.17 42.58 40.20
CA PRO A 194 -101.34 42.95 40.99
C PRO A 194 -102.03 44.19 40.41
N LEU A 195 -103.35 44.09 40.29
CA LEU A 195 -104.29 45.21 40.12
C LEU A 195 -104.41 45.94 41.45
N THR A 196 -104.19 47.26 41.47
CA THR A 196 -105.07 48.31 42.02
C THR A 196 -104.45 49.65 41.64
#